data_AF-A0AAV9XQ82-F1
#
_entry.id   AF-A0AAV9XQ82-F1
#
_cell.length_a   1.000
_cell.length_b   1.000
_cell.length_c   1.000
_cell.angle_alpha   90.00
_cell.angle_beta   90.00
_cell.angle_gamma   90.00
#
_symmetry.space_group_name_H-M   'P 1'
#
loop_
_entity.id
_entity.type
_entity.pdbx_description
1 polymer ?
#
loop_
_entity_poly.entity_id
_entity_poly.type
_entity_poly.pdbx_seq_one_letter_code
_entity_poly.pdbx_strand_id
1 'polypeptide(L)' 'MSTLRYKVLNTYKELLFLGKSYPLGYTYFRTRCHAAFSKAAGITDEAEIEKKLALAEYVKKEIEMLYYLKKYRAIKKRYE' A
#
# COMPACT_ATOMS: atom_id res chain seq x y z
N MET A 1 0.24 1.40 24.30
CA MET A 1 0.80 1.08 22.95
C MET A 1 1.24 2.38 22.31
N SER A 2 2.43 2.47 21.71
CA SER A 2 2.87 3.71 21.04
C SER A 2 1.95 4.05 19.86
N THR A 3 1.60 5.33 19.73
CA THR A 3 0.69 5.86 18.69
C THR A 3 1.19 5.52 17.29
N LEU A 4 2.51 5.54 17.06
CA LEU A 4 3.14 5.21 15.79
C LEU A 4 3.06 3.73 15.43
N ARG A 5 3.24 2.83 16.40
CA ARG A 5 3.11 1.39 16.14
C ARG A 5 1.71 1.05 15.64
N TYR A 6 0.69 1.69 16.21
CA TYR A 6 -0.69 1.54 15.74
C TYR A 6 -0.86 2.05 14.30
N LYS A 7 -0.35 3.25 13.99
CA LYS A 7 -0.38 3.81 12.62
C LYS A 7 0.27 2.85 11.61
N VAL A 8 1.47 2.37 11.88
CA VAL A 8 2.20 1.41 11.02
C VAL A 8 1.39 0.15 10.77
N LEU A 9 0.81 -0.45 11.82
CA LEU A 9 -0.01 -1.65 11.68
C LEU A 9 -1.28 -1.40 10.86
N ASN A 10 -1.92 -0.24 11.03
CA ASN A 10 -3.10 0.12 10.26
C ASN A 10 -2.75 0.31 8.78
N THR A 11 -1.71 1.09 8.47
CA THR A 11 -1.24 1.29 7.10
C THR A 11 -0.87 -0.03 6.41
N TYR A 12 -0.23 -0.96 7.13
CA TYR A 12 0.07 -2.29 6.61
C TYR A 12 -1.19 -3.08 6.23
N LYS A 13 -2.21 -3.08 7.08
CA LYS A 13 -3.49 -3.76 6.82
C LYS A 13 -4.24 -3.12 5.65
N GLU A 14 -4.25 -1.79 5.56
CA GLU A 14 -4.86 -1.05 4.45
C GLU A 14 -4.19 -1.38 3.11
N LEU A 15 -2.85 -1.37 3.06
CA LEU A 15 -2.11 -1.74 1.85
C LEU A 15 -2.41 -3.18 1.42
N LEU A 16 -2.45 -4.13 2.36
CA LEU A 16 -2.83 -5.51 2.04
C LEU A 16 -4.26 -5.63 1.50
N PHE A 17 -5.20 -4.84 2.03
CA PHE A 17 -6.56 -4.81 1.54
C PHE A 17 -6.62 -4.31 0.09
N LEU A 18 -5.99 -3.17 -0.20
CA LEU A 18 -5.93 -2.60 -1.56
C LEU A 18 -5.19 -3.51 -2.55
N GLY A 19 -4.16 -4.20 -2.06
CA GLY A 19 -3.37 -5.17 -2.83
C GLY A 19 -4.16 -6.36 -3.37
N LYS A 20 -5.38 -6.63 -2.88
CA LYS A 20 -6.23 -7.72 -3.41
C LYS A 20 -6.61 -7.50 -4.87
N SER A 21 -6.74 -6.25 -5.30
CA SER A 21 -7.09 -5.88 -6.68
C SER A 21 -5.88 -5.62 -7.57
N TYR A 22 -4.67 -5.92 -7.09
CA TYR A 22 -3.44 -5.64 -7.81
C TYR A 22 -3.33 -6.45 -9.12
N PRO A 23 -2.90 -5.85 -10.25
CA PRO A 23 -2.93 -6.52 -11.57
C PRO A 23 -2.12 -7.81 -11.65
N LEU A 24 -1.00 -7.91 -10.92
CA LEU A 24 -0.13 -9.09 -10.88
C LEU A 24 -0.56 -10.14 -9.84
N GLY A 25 -1.70 -9.92 -9.17
CA GLY A 25 -2.25 -10.81 -8.17
C GLY A 25 -1.86 -10.49 -6.73
N TYR A 26 -2.69 -10.96 -5.79
CA TYR A 26 -2.55 -10.66 -4.37
C TYR A 26 -1.26 -11.23 -3.76
N THR A 27 -0.89 -12.47 -4.09
CA THR A 27 0.33 -13.10 -3.55
C THR A 27 1.58 -12.32 -3.91
N TYR A 28 1.66 -11.84 -5.16
CA TYR A 28 2.76 -11.00 -5.62
C TYR A 28 2.88 -9.71 -4.80
N PHE A 29 1.76 -9.02 -4.61
CA PHE A 29 1.72 -7.78 -3.84
C PHE A 29 2.04 -8.02 -2.36
N ARG A 30 1.39 -9.01 -1.74
CA ARG A 30 1.55 -9.35 -0.32
C ARG A 30 3.00 -9.63 0.04
N THR A 31 3.70 -10.45 -0.76
CA THR A 31 5.10 -10.80 -0.50
C THR A 31 5.99 -9.56 -0.54
N ARG A 32 5.78 -8.65 -1.50
CA ARG A 32 6.56 -7.40 -1.63
C ARG A 32 6.26 -6.41 -0.51
N CYS A 33 4.98 -6.24 -0.18
CA CYS A 33 4.54 -5.41 0.93
C CYS A 33 5.17 -5.91 2.23
N HIS A 34 5.03 -7.20 2.55
CA HIS A 34 5.62 -7.79 3.74
C HIS A 34 7.15 -7.62 3.78
N ALA A 35 7.85 -7.88 2.68
CA ALA A 35 9.29 -7.70 2.61
C ALA A 35 9.74 -6.24 2.87
N ALA A 36 8.98 -5.25 2.39
CA ALA A 36 9.28 -3.84 2.63
C ALA A 36 9.15 -3.46 4.11
N PHE A 37 8.06 -3.89 4.76
CA PHE A 37 7.86 -3.65 6.20
C PHE A 37 8.86 -4.41 7.06
N SER A 38 9.20 -5.66 6.71
CA SER A 38 10.19 -6.46 7.44
C SER A 38 11.59 -5.85 7.35
N LYS A 39 11.98 -5.28 6.21
CA LYS A 39 13.27 -4.56 6.06
C LYS A 39 13.34 -3.31 6.95
N ALA A 40 12.20 -2.67 7.23
CA ALA A 40 12.11 -1.48 8.05
C ALA A 40 11.86 -1.77 9.55
N ALA A 41 11.74 -3.04 9.95
CA ALA A 41 11.33 -3.43 11.31
C ALA A 41 12.34 -3.05 12.41
N GLY A 42 13.60 -2.84 12.06
CA GLY A 42 14.65 -2.43 13.00
C GLY A 42 14.76 -0.92 13.23
N ILE A 43 13.96 -0.10 12.53
CA ILE A 43 14.00 1.35 12.68
C ILE A 43 13.36 1.74 14.01
N THR A 44 14.12 2.47 14.84
CA THR A 44 13.67 2.98 16.14
C THR A 44 13.50 4.49 16.17
N ASP A 45 14.09 5.20 15.20
CA ASP A 45 13.97 6.66 15.09
C ASP A 45 12.57 7.08 14.64
N GLU A 46 11.99 8.02 15.37
CA GLU A 46 10.60 8.47 15.17
C GLU A 46 10.44 9.21 13.84
N ALA A 47 11.40 10.09 13.51
CA ALA A 47 11.38 10.86 12.27
C ALA A 47 11.54 9.96 11.03
N GLU A 48 12.36 8.92 11.11
CA GLU A 48 12.48 7.93 10.03
C GLU A 48 11.19 7.12 9.85
N ILE A 49 10.53 6.70 10.93
CA ILE A 49 9.24 6.00 10.88
C ILE A 49 8.19 6.86 10.17
N GLU A 50 8.10 8.15 10.50
CA GLU A 50 7.16 9.06 9.85
C GLU A 50 7.43 9.23 8.35
N LYS A 51 8.71 9.33 7.93
CA LYS A 51 9.08 9.37 6.51
C LYS A 51 8.65 8.10 5.77
N LYS A 52 8.84 6.93 6.38
CA LYS A 52 8.41 5.65 5.80
C LYS A 52 6.89 5.53 5.72
N LEU A 53 6.17 6.05 6.72
CA LEU A 53 4.70 6.14 6.69
C LEU A 53 4.21 7.06 5.57
N ALA A 54 4.86 8.22 5.36
CA ALA A 54 4.53 9.12 4.25
C ALA A 54 4.74 8.44 2.88
N LEU A 55 5.82 7.66 2.74
CA LEU A 55 6.05 6.85 1.54
C LEU A 55 4.96 5.79 1.36
N ALA A 56 4.55 5.11 2.42
CA ALA A 56 3.48 4.11 2.36
C ALA A 56 2.13 4.74 1.93
N GLU A 57 1.83 5.95 2.39
CA GLU A 57 0.65 6.72 1.99
C GLU A 57 0.71 7.14 0.51
N TYR A 58 1.90 7.48 0.01
CA TYR A 58 2.10 7.75 -1.42
C TYR A 58 1.82 6.50 -2.26
N VAL A 59 2.37 5.34 -1.86
CA VAL A 59 2.13 4.06 -2.54
C VAL A 59 0.65 3.66 -2.51
N LYS A 60 -0.05 3.94 -1.41
CA LYS A 60 -1.51 3.72 -1.29
C LYS A 60 -2.27 4.45 -2.40
N LYS A 61 -1.97 5.74 -2.60
CA LYS A 61 -2.58 6.56 -3.67
C LYS A 61 -2.29 6.01 -5.06
N GLU A 62 -1.06 5.55 -5.31
CA GLU A 62 -0.72 4.94 -6.61
C GLU A 62 -1.57 3.68 -6.89
N ILE A 63 -1.78 2.83 -5.89
CA ILE A 63 -2.61 1.61 -6.04
C ILE A 63 -4.07 1.98 -6.29
N GLU A 64 -4.60 2.98 -5.59
CA GLU A 64 -5.94 3.52 -5.83
C GLU A 64 -6.07 4.04 -7.27
N MET A 65 -5.07 4.79 -7.75
CA MET A 65 -5.04 5.28 -9.13
C MET A 65 -5.01 4.15 -10.17
N LEU A 66 -4.28 3.06 -9.92
CA LEU A 66 -4.30 1.87 -10.78
C LEU A 66 -5.70 1.25 -10.84
N TYR A 67 -6.40 1.20 -9.70
CA TYR A 67 -7.77 0.71 -9.64
C TYR A 67 -8.73 1.62 -10.44
N TYR A 68 -8.66 2.94 -10.26
CA TYR A 68 -9.45 3.90 -11.04
C TYR A 68 -9.18 3.80 -12.54
N LEU A 69 -7.92 3.67 -12.94
CA LEU A 69 -7.53 3.54 -14.34
C LEU A 69 -8.10 2.25 -14.97
N LYS A 70 -8.07 1.14 -14.24
CA LYS A 70 -8.70 -0.12 -14.67
C LYS A 70 -10.20 0.07 -14.89
N LYS A 71 -10.90 0.72 -13.96
CA LYS A 71 -12.33 1.01 -14.06
C LYS A 71 -12.63 1.91 -15.26
N TYR A 72 -11.87 2.98 -15.44
CA TYR A 72 -12.00 3.91 -16.56
C TYR A 72 -11.85 3.19 -17.91
N ARG A 73 -10.79 2.37 -18.07
CA ARG A 73 -10.58 1.59 -19.31
C ARG A 73 -11.74 0.64 -19.62
N ALA A 74 -12.31 0.01 -18.59
CA ALA A 74 -13.45 -0.89 -18.76
C ALA A 74 -14.73 -0.15 -19.19
N ILE A 75 -14.96 1.06 -18.65
CA ILE A 75 -16.08 1.93 -19.04
C ILE A 75 -15.88 2.39 -20.50
N LYS A 76 -14.71 2.95 -20.82
CA LYS A 76 -14.38 3.45 -22.16
C LYS A 76 -14.65 2.40 -23.25
N LYS A 77 -14.18 1.17 -23.05
CA LYS A 77 -14.40 0.04 -23.98
C LYS A 77 -15.87 -0.35 -24.21
N ARG A 78 -16.80 0.03 -23.30
CA ARG A 78 -18.23 -0.30 -23.45
C ARG A 78 -19.02 0.77 -24.21
N TYR A 79 -18.53 2.00 -24.21
CA TYR A 79 -19.21 3.15 -24.81
C TYR A 79 -18.54 3.61 -26.12
N GLU A 80 -17.32 3.16 -26.39
CA GLU A 80 -16.67 3.17 -27.72
C GLU A 80 -16.93 1.84 -28.44
#